data_AF-A0A9D1YQC3-F1
#
_entry.id   AF-A0A9D1YQC3-F1
#
_cell.length_a   1.000
_cell.length_b   1.000
_cell.length_c   1.000
_cell.angle_alpha   90.00
_cell.angle_beta   90.00
_cell.angle_gamma   90.00
#
_symmetry.space_group_name_H-M   'P 1'
#
loop_
_entity.id
_entity.type
_entity.pdbx_description
1 polymer ?
#
loop_
_entity_poly.entity_id
_entity_poly.type
_entity_poly.pdbx_seq_one_letter_code
_entity_poly.pdbx_strand_id
1 'polypeptide(L)'
;MKFDELFEQRKQVASKLKECIRDKGYTKVSFAGKADISRPTLDRLLNGTVDNKSTFDRHLQKILKVLNMSAEELLLYHSVSARP
;
A
#
# COMPACT_ATOMS: atom_id res chain seq x y z
N MET A 1 13.64 0.75 8.27
CA MET A 1 13.49 1.86 7.29
C MET A 1 12.91 3.14 7.91
N LYS A 2 13.32 4.33 7.44
CA LYS A 2 12.66 5.60 7.79
C LYS A 2 11.48 5.83 6.84
N PHE A 3 10.28 6.08 7.38
CA PHE A 3 9.07 6.38 6.60
C PHE A 3 9.24 7.58 5.65
N ASP A 4 10.22 8.44 5.90
CA ASP A 4 10.62 9.55 5.04
C ASP A 4 10.94 9.08 3.60
N GLU A 5 11.72 8.01 3.45
CA GLU A 5 12.09 7.46 2.14
C GLU A 5 10.89 6.85 1.41
N LEU A 6 9.98 6.21 2.15
CA LEU A 6 8.76 5.63 1.61
C LEU A 6 7.82 6.70 1.06
N PHE A 7 7.74 7.86 1.73
CA PHE A 7 6.92 8.98 1.28
C PHE A 7 7.47 9.62 -0.02
N GLU A 8 8.79 9.78 -0.11
CA GLU A 8 9.43 10.24 -1.35
C GLU A 8 9.21 9.26 -2.50
N GLN A 9 9.23 7.96 -2.20
CA GLN A 9 8.98 6.88 -3.16
C GLN A 9 7.51 6.43 -3.21
N ARG A 10 6.56 7.25 -2.76
CA ARG A 10 5.12 6.87 -2.64
C ARG A 10 4.50 6.31 -3.92
N LYS A 11 4.98 6.72 -5.10
CA LYS A 11 4.53 6.15 -6.39
C LYS A 11 4.96 4.69 -6.56
N GLN A 12 6.17 4.34 -6.13
CA GLN A 12 6.66 2.95 -6.15
C GLN A 12 5.90 2.12 -5.10
N VAL A 13 5.74 2.64 -3.88
CA VAL A 13 4.92 2.02 -2.83
C VAL A 13 3.51 1.74 -3.35
N ALA A 14 2.90 2.70 -4.04
CA ALA A 14 1.57 2.56 -4.64
C ALA A 14 1.49 1.41 -5.64
N SER A 15 2.51 1.22 -6.48
CA SER A 15 2.60 0.10 -7.42
C SER A 15 2.65 -1.24 -6.68
N LYS A 16 3.53 -1.35 -5.68
CA LYS A 16 3.67 -2.57 -4.86
C LYS A 16 2.39 -2.93 -4.11
N LEU A 17 1.70 -1.92 -3.57
CA LEU A 17 0.41 -2.13 -2.91
C LEU A 17 -0.66 -2.67 -3.89
N LYS A 18 -0.72 -2.16 -5.13
CA LYS A 18 -1.65 -2.69 -6.14
C LYS A 18 -1.39 -4.17 -6.42
N GLU A 19 -0.13 -4.54 -6.61
CA GLU A 19 0.29 -5.92 -6.84
C GLU A 19 -0.11 -6.81 -5.65
N CYS A 20 0.27 -6.43 -4.42
CA CYS A 20 -0.09 -7.16 -3.20
C CYS A 20 -1.60 -7.38 -3.02
N ILE A 21 -2.39 -6.31 -3.19
CA ILE A 21 -3.85 -6.37 -3.01
C ILE A 21 -4.48 -7.30 -4.04
N ARG A 22 -4.06 -7.17 -5.31
CA ARG A 22 -4.55 -8.02 -6.40
C ARG A 22 -4.19 -9.48 -6.20
N ASP A 23 -2.93 -9.77 -5.89
CA ASP A 23 -2.42 -11.14 -5.79
C ASP A 23 -2.98 -11.87 -4.56
N LYS A 24 -3.39 -11.13 -3.51
CA LYS A 24 -4.15 -11.66 -2.36
C LYS A 24 -5.66 -11.75 -2.60
N GLY A 25 -6.15 -11.43 -3.80
CA GLY A 25 -7.56 -11.58 -4.18
C GLY A 25 -8.51 -10.55 -3.57
N TYR A 26 -7.99 -9.39 -3.15
CA TYR A 26 -8.82 -8.34 -2.54
C TYR A 26 -9.46 -7.41 -3.58
N THR A 27 -10.71 -7.03 -3.33
CA THR A 27 -11.29 -5.85 -3.98
C THR A 27 -10.92 -4.60 -3.20
N LYS A 28 -10.96 -3.42 -3.84
CA LYS A 28 -10.69 -2.15 -3.14
C LYS A 28 -11.64 -1.91 -1.96
N VAL A 29 -12.91 -2.31 -2.11
CA VAL A 29 -13.94 -2.13 -1.07
C VAL A 29 -13.65 -3.03 0.13
N SER A 30 -13.41 -4.33 -0.11
CA SER A 30 -13.13 -5.26 0.99
C SER A 30 -11.81 -4.94 1.70
N PHE A 31 -10.80 -4.50 0.94
CA PHE A 31 -9.51 -4.12 1.51
C PHE A 31 -9.59 -2.85 2.34
N ALA A 32 -10.25 -1.81 1.84
CA ALA A 32 -10.44 -0.56 2.58
C ALA A 32 -11.18 -0.80 3.92
N GLY A 33 -12.23 -1.63 3.89
CA GLY A 33 -12.95 -2.04 5.10
C GLY A 33 -12.06 -2.79 6.09
N LYS A 34 -11.25 -3.77 5.63
CA LYS A 34 -10.31 -4.50 6.49
C LYS A 34 -9.22 -3.60 7.08
N ALA A 35 -8.74 -2.62 6.32
CA ALA A 35 -7.71 -1.69 6.74
C ALA A 35 -8.23 -0.51 7.58
N ASP A 36 -9.54 -0.44 7.84
CA ASP A 36 -10.15 0.65 8.60
C ASP A 36 -9.76 2.03 8.02
N ILE A 37 -9.89 2.15 6.70
CA ILE A 37 -9.71 3.39 5.95
C ILE A 37 -10.83 3.56 4.92
N SER A 38 -11.10 4.80 4.53
CA SER A 38 -12.06 5.05 3.45
C SER A 38 -11.53 4.54 2.11
N ARG A 39 -12.42 4.12 1.21
CA ARG A 39 -12.04 3.76 -0.17
C ARG A 39 -11.37 4.92 -0.91
N PRO A 40 -11.82 6.19 -0.81
CA PRO A 40 -11.10 7.33 -1.37
C PRO A 40 -9.67 7.48 -0.83
N THR A 41 -9.45 7.25 0.47
CA THR A 41 -8.10 7.25 1.05
C THR A 41 -7.24 6.15 0.46
N LEU A 42 -7.78 4.93 0.33
CA LEU A 42 -7.09 3.83 -0.33
C LEU A 42 -6.72 4.18 -1.77
N ASP A 43 -7.63 4.77 -2.57
CA ASP A 43 -7.29 5.15 -3.94
C ASP A 43 -6.15 6.15 -4.02
N ARG A 44 -6.11 7.16 -3.14
CA ARG A 44 -5.00 8.13 -3.13
C ARG A 44 -3.66 7.44 -2.85
N LEU A 45 -3.64 6.47 -1.93
CA LEU A 45 -2.46 5.66 -1.65
C LEU A 45 -2.07 4.82 -2.86
N LEU A 46 -3.02 4.13 -3.49
CA LEU A 46 -2.78 3.33 -4.69
C LEU A 46 -2.43 4.19 -5.92
N ASN A 47 -2.77 5.47 -5.95
CA ASN A 47 -2.35 6.37 -7.02
C ASN A 47 -1.04 7.11 -6.70
N GLY A 48 -0.50 6.96 -5.49
CA GLY A 48 0.68 7.69 -5.05
C GLY A 48 0.45 9.20 -4.95
N THR A 49 -0.80 9.64 -4.77
CA THR A 49 -1.22 11.06 -4.77
C THR A 49 -1.45 11.60 -3.36
N VAL A 50 -1.00 10.90 -2.31
CA VAL A 50 -0.99 11.44 -0.95
C VAL A 50 0.15 12.45 -0.86
N ASP A 51 -0.20 13.68 -0.52
CA ASP A 51 0.68 14.86 -0.44
C ASP A 51 1.09 15.18 1.01
N ASN A 52 0.37 14.67 2.00
CA ASN A 52 0.69 14.83 3.41
C ASN A 52 1.36 13.58 3.98
N LYS A 53 2.60 13.74 4.47
CA LYS A 53 3.40 12.65 5.03
C LYS A 53 2.74 11.96 6.23
N SER A 54 2.24 12.71 7.20
CA SER A 54 1.60 12.14 8.39
C SER A 54 0.38 11.28 8.02
N THR A 55 -0.37 11.70 7.00
CA THR A 55 -1.50 10.96 6.44
C THR A 55 -1.02 9.69 5.75
N PHE A 56 0.05 9.78 4.95
CA PHE A 56 0.67 8.62 4.32
C PHE A 56 1.13 7.59 5.35
N ASP A 57 1.94 8.00 6.33
CA ASP A 57 2.52 7.13 7.37
C ASP A 57 1.41 6.40 8.14
N ARG A 58 0.41 7.15 8.63
CA ARG A 58 -0.71 6.60 9.40
C ARG A 58 -1.48 5.53 8.63
N HIS A 59 -1.82 5.79 7.36
CA HIS A 59 -2.64 4.86 6.59
C HIS A 59 -1.81 3.71 6.00
N LEU A 60 -0.54 3.94 5.66
CA LEU A 60 0.38 2.89 5.23
C LEU A 60 0.57 1.86 6.36
N GLN A 61 0.73 2.31 7.61
CA GLN A 61 0.82 1.40 8.76
C GLN A 61 -0.40 0.47 8.90
N LYS A 62 -1.62 1.02 8.73
CA LYS A 62 -2.84 0.20 8.77
C LYS A 62 -2.87 -0.84 7.63
N ILE A 63 -2.48 -0.43 6.43
CA ILE A 63 -2.41 -1.32 5.25
C ILE A 63 -1.38 -2.44 5.46
N LEU A 64 -0.18 -2.11 5.91
CA LEU A 64 0.90 -3.07 6.19
C LEU A 64 0.46 -4.10 7.23
N LYS A 65 -0.27 -3.66 8.27
CA LYS A 65 -0.86 -4.56 9.27
C LYS A 65 -1.85 -5.56 8.66
N VAL A 66 -2.71 -5.12 7.74
CA VAL A 66 -3.65 -6.03 7.04
C VAL A 66 -2.94 -6.99 6.10
N LEU A 67 -1.88 -6.53 5.43
CA LEU A 67 -1.07 -7.37 4.56
C LEU A 67 -0.19 -8.36 5.33
N ASN A 68 0.00 -8.12 6.63
CA ASN A 68 0.95 -8.79 7.50
C ASN A 68 2.37 -8.73 6.91
N MET A 69 2.81 -7.52 6.57
CA MET A 69 4.10 -7.23 5.93
C MET A 69 4.74 -6.01 6.59
N SER A 70 6.07 -6.01 6.63
CA SER A 70 6.89 -4.83 6.87
C SER A 70 6.98 -3.95 5.62
N ALA A 71 7.47 -2.72 5.80
CA ALA A 71 7.76 -1.84 4.67
C ALA A 71 8.86 -2.39 3.74
N GLU A 72 9.84 -3.09 4.32
CA GLU A 72 10.95 -3.71 3.60
C GLU A 72 10.45 -4.82 2.69
N GLU A 73 9.61 -5.72 3.21
CA GLU A 73 8.96 -6.79 2.43
C GLU A 73 8.06 -6.22 1.32
N LEU A 74 7.37 -5.11 1.57
CA LEU A 74 6.55 -4.46 0.55
C LEU A 74 7.40 -3.94 -0.62
N LEU A 75 8.55 -3.32 -0.35
CA LEU A 75 9.42 -2.80 -1.42
C LEU A 75 10.08 -3.92 -2.23
N LEU A 76 10.41 -5.03 -1.58
CA LEU A 76 10.96 -6.24 -2.20
C LEU A 76 9.88 -7.14 -2.83
N TYR A 77 8.60 -6.78 -2.72
CA TYR A 77 7.52 -7.59 -3.25
C TYR A 77 7.58 -7.67 -4.79
N HIS A 78 7.43 -8.87 -5.33
CA HIS A 78 7.29 -9.09 -6.77
C HIS A 78 5.97 -9.83 -7.01
N SER A 79 5.14 -9.27 -7.90
CA SER A 79 3.85 -9.88 -8.23
C SER A 79 4.01 -11.33 -8.70
N VAL A 80 3.16 -12.21 -8.19
CA VAL A 80 3.12 -13.63 -8.55
C VAL A 80 2.70 -13.81 -10.02
N SER A 81 1.91 -12.86 -10.53
CA SER A 81 1.46 -12.82 -11.93
C SER A 81 2.54 -12.36 -12.93
N ALA A 82 3.73 -11.96 -12.46
CA ALA A 82 4.84 -11.53 -13.31
C ALA A 82 5.79 -12.68 -13.71
N ARG A 83 5.46 -13.93 -13.36
CA ARG A 83 6.18 -15.10 -13.90
C ARG A 83 5.64 -15.41 -15.30
N PRO A 84 6.52 -15.54 -16.31
CA PRO A 84 6.12 -15.93 -17.67
C PRO A 84 5.39 -17.27 -17.71
#